data_AF-A0A819ADH6-F1
#
_entry.id   AF-A0A819ADH6-F1
#
_cell.length_a   1.000
_cell.length_b   1.000
_cell.length_c   1.000
_cell.angle_alpha   90.00
_cell.angle_beta   90.00
_cell.angle_gamma   90.00
#
_symmetry.space_group_name_H-M   'P 1'
#
loop_
_entity.id
_entity.type
_entity.pdbx_description
1 polymer ?
#
loop_
_entity_poly.entity_id
_entity_poly.type
_entity_poly.pdbx_seq_one_letter_code
_entity_poly.pdbx_strand_id
1 'polypeptide(L)'
;MSNNYQRVLFEITIDPRLPVKAFAHIKELSAYDTEDEVLITSGALYRIDNIVEDIKEGFHVVQLSLASDIDYRLKEMYDYLKRTINHEYTLDSLGKILHEMGEYQHALKYYDRMMYETQLMLANCHMGIGRAMYGITSYDNALKHYEASLTIRKNELGESHSEVGISYSRVGAALCRQGEMRRSLDNLNRATKIQEQTLPSNSLELAETYNTLDFRGQQQRIVESLLGICELGNLIRE
;
A
#
# COMPACT_ATOMS: atom_id res chain seq x y z
N MET A 1 38.76 25.05 -32.77
CA MET A 1 37.39 25.57 -32.71
C MET A 1 37.24 26.23 -31.35
N SER A 2 37.20 27.56 -31.29
CA SER A 2 37.01 28.29 -30.04
C SER A 2 35.63 27.96 -29.50
N ASN A 3 35.57 27.34 -28.33
CA ASN A 3 34.30 27.08 -27.66
C ASN A 3 33.62 28.41 -27.36
N ASN A 4 32.47 28.63 -27.98
CA ASN A 4 31.71 29.89 -27.91
C ASN A 4 30.83 29.90 -26.64
N TYR A 5 31.42 29.61 -25.48
CA TYR A 5 30.70 29.62 -24.21
C TYR A 5 30.53 31.05 -23.73
N GLN A 6 29.29 31.42 -23.38
CA GLN A 6 28.97 32.70 -22.77
C GLN A 6 28.87 32.54 -21.26
N ARG A 7 29.41 33.50 -20.52
CA ARG A 7 29.28 33.55 -19.05
C ARG A 7 27.85 33.98 -18.71
N VAL A 8 27.22 33.26 -17.80
CA VAL A 8 25.84 33.53 -17.36
C VAL A 8 25.82 33.62 -15.83
N LEU A 9 25.20 34.67 -15.31
CA LEU A 9 24.90 34.87 -13.89
C LEU A 9 23.39 34.69 -13.68
N PHE A 10 23.00 33.81 -12.77
CA PHE A 10 21.60 33.67 -12.36
C PHE A 10 21.34 34.56 -11.15
N GLU A 11 20.41 35.50 -11.28
CA GLU A 11 19.93 36.34 -10.19
C GLU A 11 18.54 35.86 -9.78
N ILE A 12 18.44 35.28 -8.57
CA ILE A 12 17.20 34.73 -8.04
C ILE A 12 16.79 35.57 -6.83
N THR A 13 15.60 36.17 -6.88
CA THR A 13 15.01 36.84 -5.73
C THR A 13 14.17 35.85 -4.93
N ILE A 14 14.56 35.57 -3.69
CA ILE A 14 13.82 34.67 -2.77
C ILE A 14 13.23 35.47 -1.61
N ASP A 15 12.03 35.10 -1.13
CA ASP A 15 11.53 35.62 0.15
C ASP A 15 12.26 34.90 1.30
N PRO A 16 13.10 35.59 2.09
CA PRO A 16 13.86 34.97 3.18
C PRO A 16 12.97 34.48 4.33
N ARG A 17 11.67 34.81 4.34
CA ARG A 17 10.70 34.34 5.34
C ARG A 17 10.18 32.94 5.02
N LEU A 18 10.33 32.47 3.79
CA LEU A 18 10.02 31.09 3.43
C LEU A 18 11.17 30.19 3.89
N PRO A 19 10.92 29.10 4.63
CA PRO A 19 11.98 28.19 5.06
C PRO A 19 12.50 27.41 3.86
N VAL A 20 13.49 27.96 3.17
CA VAL A 20 14.30 27.21 2.19
C VAL A 20 15.35 26.46 3.00
N LYS A 21 15.05 25.23 3.40
CA LYS A 21 16.06 24.36 3.99
C LYS A 21 17.02 23.96 2.88
N ALA A 22 18.24 24.49 2.90
CA ALA A 22 19.33 23.93 2.10
C ALA A 22 19.45 22.44 2.45
N PHE A 23 19.37 21.57 1.45
CA PHE A 23 19.31 20.12 1.68
C PHE A 23 20.66 19.57 2.14
N ALA A 24 21.75 20.11 1.58
CA ALA A 24 23.11 19.85 2.02
C ALA A 24 24.05 20.96 1.51
N HIS A 25 25.06 21.28 2.31
CA HIS A 25 26.29 21.90 1.81
C HIS A 25 27.13 20.78 1.19
N ILE A 26 27.45 20.88 -0.11
CA ILE A 26 28.17 19.83 -0.84
C ILE A 26 29.65 20.15 -1.06
N LYS A 27 30.18 21.13 -0.30
CA LYS A 27 31.57 21.60 -0.39
C LYS A 27 32.60 20.47 -0.29
N GLU A 28 32.33 19.45 0.51
CA GLU A 28 33.20 18.27 0.68
C GLU A 28 33.12 17.24 -0.47
N LEU A 29 32.14 17.38 -1.37
CA LEU A 29 31.92 16.53 -2.54
C LEU A 29 32.28 17.23 -3.87
N SER A 30 32.52 18.55 -3.82
CA SER A 30 32.84 19.36 -5.00
C SER A 30 34.25 19.08 -5.53
N ALA A 31 34.40 19.15 -6.85
CA ALA A 31 35.70 19.19 -7.51
C ALA A 31 36.33 20.60 -7.52
N TYR A 32 35.64 21.62 -6.99
CA TYR A 32 36.00 23.04 -7.00
C TYR A 32 35.94 23.63 -5.58
N ASP A 33 37.07 23.56 -4.89
CA ASP A 33 37.28 23.86 -3.47
C ASP A 33 37.21 25.36 -3.10
N THR A 34 37.06 26.25 -4.08
CA THR A 34 36.94 27.71 -3.87
C THR A 34 35.51 28.25 -3.91
N GLU A 35 34.51 27.45 -4.30
CA GLU A 35 33.12 27.90 -4.45
C GLU A 35 32.23 27.44 -3.30
N ASP A 36 31.25 28.26 -2.90
CA ASP A 36 30.22 27.86 -1.93
C ASP A 36 29.05 27.21 -2.68
N GLU A 37 29.09 25.88 -2.77
CA GLU A 37 28.09 25.09 -3.47
C GLU A 37 26.96 24.65 -2.53
N VAL A 38 25.72 24.99 -2.91
CA VAL A 38 24.50 24.67 -2.16
C VAL A 38 23.56 23.89 -3.05
N LEU A 39 23.16 22.69 -2.62
CA LEU A 39 22.16 21.90 -3.34
C LEU A 39 20.75 22.48 -3.09
N ILE A 40 20.19 23.13 -4.12
CA ILE A 40 18.80 23.60 -4.12
C ILE A 40 17.91 22.42 -4.55
N THR A 41 17.03 21.94 -3.68
CA THR A 41 16.12 20.84 -4.01
C THR A 41 15.10 21.23 -5.08
N SER A 42 14.83 20.27 -5.96
CA SER A 42 13.77 20.28 -6.96
C SER A 42 12.40 20.61 -6.35
N GLY A 43 11.68 21.53 -6.99
CA GLY A 43 10.29 21.87 -6.64
C GLY A 43 9.92 23.35 -6.83
N ALA A 44 10.90 24.24 -6.95
CA ALA A 44 10.68 25.64 -7.29
C ALA A 44 10.72 25.81 -8.81
N LEU A 45 9.56 26.04 -9.44
CA LEU A 45 9.49 26.45 -10.83
C LEU A 45 9.83 27.93 -10.90
N TYR A 46 10.87 28.30 -11.64
CA TYR A 46 11.25 29.70 -11.85
C TYR A 46 10.91 30.13 -13.27
N ARG A 47 10.34 31.33 -13.43
CA ARG A 47 10.14 31.97 -14.72
C ARG A 47 11.34 32.86 -15.01
N ILE A 48 11.85 32.80 -16.24
CA ILE A 48 12.80 33.79 -16.74
C ILE A 48 12.03 35.08 -17.00
N ASP A 49 12.31 36.10 -16.21
CA ASP A 49 11.70 37.42 -16.37
C ASP A 49 12.40 38.21 -17.46
N ASN A 50 13.73 38.19 -17.45
CA ASN A 50 14.56 38.93 -18.38
C ASN A 50 15.97 38.31 -18.51
N ILE A 51 16.62 38.58 -19.64
CA ILE A 51 18.03 38.29 -19.87
C ILE A 51 18.70 39.61 -20.27
N VAL A 52 19.59 40.11 -19.42
CA VAL A 52 20.28 41.39 -19.61
C VAL A 52 21.76 41.13 -19.84
N GLU A 53 22.36 41.72 -20.87
CA GLU A 53 23.80 41.64 -21.08
C GLU A 53 24.51 42.71 -20.24
N ASP A 54 25.40 42.29 -19.34
CA ASP A 54 26.33 43.21 -18.71
C ASP A 54 27.55 43.39 -19.62
N ILE A 55 27.48 44.45 -20.42
CA ILE A 55 28.50 44.81 -21.40
C ILE A 55 29.86 45.10 -20.73
N LYS A 56 29.89 45.51 -19.45
CA LYS A 56 31.13 45.84 -18.76
C LYS A 56 31.90 44.60 -18.30
N GLU A 57 31.19 43.58 -17.87
CA GLU A 57 31.78 42.36 -17.30
C GLU A 57 31.74 41.15 -18.26
N GLY A 58 31.07 41.30 -19.41
CA GLY A 58 31.02 40.32 -20.48
C GLY A 58 30.21 39.06 -20.13
N PHE A 59 29.17 39.20 -19.30
CA PHE A 59 28.26 38.11 -18.95
C PHE A 59 26.79 38.50 -19.12
N HIS A 60 25.93 37.49 -19.31
CA HIS A 60 24.47 37.68 -19.32
C HIS A 60 23.91 37.42 -17.92
N VAL A 61 23.07 38.32 -17.42
CA VAL A 61 22.30 38.17 -16.20
C VAL A 61 20.92 37.62 -16.57
N VAL A 62 20.60 36.43 -16.06
CA VAL A 62 19.27 35.83 -16.19
C VAL A 62 18.53 36.09 -14.88
N GLN A 63 17.51 36.94 -14.95
CA GLN A 63 16.66 37.26 -13.80
C GLN A 63 15.51 36.26 -13.71
N LEU A 64 15.37 35.66 -12.53
CA LEU A 64 14.40 34.62 -12.25
C LEU A 64 13.46 35.02 -11.13
N SER A 65 12.17 34.85 -11.35
CA SER A 65 11.12 34.95 -10.33
C SER A 65 10.55 33.57 -10.05
N LEU A 66 10.12 33.35 -8.79
CA LEU A 66 9.41 32.13 -8.45
C LEU A 66 8.05 32.14 -9.14
N ALA A 67 7.79 31.15 -9.99
CA ALA A 67 6.58 31.10 -10.79
C ALA A 67 5.31 31.07 -9.93
N SER A 68 5.38 30.50 -8.72
CA SER A 68 4.27 30.49 -7.75
C SER A 68 3.96 31.86 -7.17
N ASP A 69 4.84 32.85 -7.25
CA ASP A 69 4.53 34.21 -6.76
C ASP A 69 3.80 35.06 -7.78
N ILE A 70 3.87 34.68 -9.06
CA ILE A 70 3.26 35.42 -10.17
C ILE A 70 2.01 34.72 -10.67
N ASP A 71 2.02 33.39 -10.74
CA ASP A 71 0.88 32.59 -11.18
C ASP A 71 0.06 32.14 -9.96
N TYR A 72 -1.13 32.73 -9.80
CA TYR A 72 -2.04 32.41 -8.69
C TYR A 72 -2.42 30.93 -8.62
N ARG A 73 -2.61 30.26 -9.77
CA ARG A 73 -2.94 28.83 -9.79
C ARG A 73 -1.76 27.99 -9.35
N LEU A 74 -0.56 28.35 -9.80
CA LEU A 74 0.66 27.67 -9.37
C LEU A 74 0.97 27.94 -7.89
N LYS A 75 0.63 29.14 -7.38
CA LYS A 75 0.68 29.49 -5.96
C LYS A 75 -0.21 28.59 -5.12
N GLU A 76 -1.46 28.45 -5.54
CA GLU A 76 -2.45 27.62 -4.88
C GLU A 76 -2.01 26.15 -4.86
N MET A 77 -1.49 25.66 -5.99
CA MET A 77 -0.91 24.32 -6.09
C MET A 77 0.32 24.13 -5.19
N TYR A 78 1.22 25.11 -5.13
CA TYR A 78 2.42 25.07 -4.29
C TYR A 78 2.09 25.11 -2.79
N ASP A 79 1.16 25.98 -2.39
CA ASP A 79 0.67 26.06 -1.01
C ASP A 79 -0.07 24.78 -0.61
N TYR A 80 -0.85 24.20 -1.53
CA TYR A 80 -1.49 22.90 -1.36
C TYR A 80 -0.43 21.79 -1.16
N LEU A 81 0.59 21.73 -2.03
CA LEU A 81 1.72 20.80 -1.92
C LEU A 81 2.41 20.92 -0.55
N LYS A 82 2.73 22.14 -0.12
CA LYS A 82 3.42 22.41 1.14
C LYS A 82 2.60 22.01 2.37
N ARG A 83 1.28 22.22 2.34
CA ARG A 83 0.35 21.78 3.41
C ARG A 83 0.18 20.26 3.40
N THR A 84 0.13 19.67 2.22
CA THR A 84 -0.06 18.24 2.01
C THR A 84 1.15 17.43 2.43
N ILE A 85 2.36 17.84 2.05
CA ILE A 85 3.61 17.13 2.34
C ILE A 85 3.96 17.17 3.84
N ASN A 86 3.45 18.16 4.58
CA ASN A 86 3.62 18.26 6.03
C ASN A 86 2.75 17.27 6.83
N HIS A 87 1.81 16.57 6.20
CA HIS A 87 1.06 15.47 6.80
C HIS A 87 1.39 14.18 6.03
N GLU A 88 1.52 13.06 6.74
CA GLU A 88 1.81 11.74 6.17
C GLU A 88 1.09 11.55 4.82
N TYR A 89 1.90 11.35 3.78
CA TYR A 89 1.54 11.31 2.36
C TYR A 89 0.24 10.54 2.09
N THR A 90 -0.89 11.25 2.04
CA THR A 90 -2.15 10.66 1.59
C THR A 90 -2.13 10.58 0.06
N LEU A 91 -2.19 9.36 -0.48
CA LEU A 91 -2.20 9.09 -1.94
C LEU A 91 -3.25 9.94 -2.69
N ASP A 92 -4.38 10.25 -2.04
CA ASP A 92 -5.41 11.18 -2.53
C ASP A 92 -4.83 12.55 -2.91
N SER A 93 -4.01 13.10 -2.03
CA SER A 93 -3.50 14.45 -2.19
C SER A 93 -2.48 14.53 -3.34
N LEU A 94 -1.63 13.51 -3.50
CA LEU A 94 -0.74 13.37 -4.65
C LEU A 94 -1.52 13.21 -5.96
N GLY A 95 -2.59 12.39 -5.95
CA GLY A 95 -3.50 12.24 -7.08
C GLY A 95 -4.12 13.58 -7.51
N LYS A 96 -4.58 14.39 -6.54
CA LYS A 96 -5.16 15.72 -6.80
C LYS A 96 -4.15 16.68 -7.42
N ILE A 97 -2.92 16.72 -6.90
CA ILE A 97 -1.87 17.57 -7.46
C ILE A 97 -1.57 17.19 -8.91
N LEU A 98 -1.41 15.89 -9.19
CA LEU A 98 -1.17 15.41 -10.55
C LEU A 98 -2.34 15.72 -11.48
N HIS A 99 -3.57 15.66 -10.97
CA HIS A 99 -4.77 16.06 -11.71
C HIS A 99 -4.75 17.55 -12.08
N GLU A 100 -4.46 18.44 -11.12
CA GLU A 100 -4.37 19.89 -11.35
C GLU A 100 -3.23 20.27 -12.31
N MET A 101 -2.14 19.50 -12.32
CA MET A 101 -1.03 19.66 -13.28
C MET A 101 -1.35 19.12 -14.69
N GLY A 102 -2.52 18.50 -14.89
CA GLY A 102 -2.89 17.84 -16.15
C GLY A 102 -2.24 16.47 -16.38
N GLU A 103 -1.53 15.94 -15.38
CA GLU A 103 -0.85 14.64 -15.39
C GLU A 103 -1.83 13.50 -15.04
N TYR A 104 -2.90 13.39 -15.81
CA TYR A 104 -4.04 12.50 -15.48
C TYR A 104 -3.67 11.02 -15.39
N GLN A 105 -2.78 10.53 -16.25
CA GLN A 105 -2.34 9.13 -16.20
C GLN A 105 -1.58 8.81 -14.92
N HIS A 106 -0.78 9.76 -14.43
CA HIS A 106 -0.07 9.61 -13.17
C HIS A 106 -1.06 9.70 -12.01
N ALA A 107 -1.99 10.66 -12.02
CA ALA A 107 -3.04 10.79 -11.01
C ALA A 107 -3.84 9.49 -10.82
N LEU A 108 -4.26 8.85 -11.93
CA LEU A 108 -4.99 7.58 -11.90
C LEU A 108 -4.22 6.48 -11.17
N LYS A 109 -2.90 6.34 -11.40
CA LYS A 109 -2.08 5.33 -10.68
C LYS A 109 -2.12 5.50 -9.16
N TYR A 110 -2.14 6.74 -8.67
CA TYR A 110 -2.22 7.01 -7.23
C TYR A 110 -3.61 6.74 -6.68
N TYR A 111 -4.67 7.07 -7.42
CA TYR A 111 -6.04 6.75 -7.02
C TYR A 111 -6.32 5.24 -7.03
N ASP A 112 -5.85 4.51 -8.04
CA ASP A 112 -5.96 3.05 -8.11
C ASP A 112 -5.24 2.40 -6.92
N ARG A 113 -4.04 2.88 -6.60
CA ARG A 113 -3.29 2.43 -5.43
C ARG A 113 -4.03 2.74 -4.12
N MET A 114 -4.61 3.92 -3.99
CA MET A 114 -5.40 4.30 -2.82
C MET A 114 -6.61 3.38 -2.65
N MET A 115 -7.31 3.10 -3.75
CA MET A 115 -8.46 2.20 -3.76
C MET A 115 -8.05 0.79 -3.32
N TYR A 116 -6.96 0.26 -3.88
CA TYR A 116 -6.38 -1.03 -3.50
C TYR A 116 -6.04 -1.09 -2.00
N GLU A 117 -5.30 -0.10 -1.48
CA GLU A 117 -4.92 -0.06 -0.06
C GLU A 117 -6.16 0.06 0.87
N THR A 118 -7.18 0.81 0.44
CA THR A 118 -8.44 0.95 1.18
C THR A 118 -9.22 -0.37 1.23
N GLN A 119 -9.28 -1.11 0.12
CA GLN A 119 -9.93 -2.42 0.10
C GLN A 119 -9.21 -3.41 1.03
N LEU A 120 -7.87 -3.43 1.01
CA LEU A 120 -7.11 -4.28 1.93
C LEU A 120 -7.31 -3.90 3.40
N MET A 121 -7.39 -2.59 3.71
CA MET A 121 -7.71 -2.13 5.05
C MET A 121 -9.12 -2.57 5.49
N LEU A 122 -10.12 -2.47 4.60
CA LEU A 122 -11.47 -2.96 4.84
C LEU A 122 -11.47 -4.47 5.11
N ALA A 123 -10.72 -5.26 4.35
CA ALA A 123 -10.57 -6.70 4.60
C ALA A 123 -9.99 -6.98 6.00
N ASN A 124 -8.97 -6.23 6.42
CA ASN A 124 -8.37 -6.35 7.76
C ASN A 124 -9.37 -5.99 8.87
N CYS A 125 -10.21 -4.97 8.67
CA CYS A 125 -11.29 -4.66 9.59
C CYS A 125 -12.29 -5.82 9.70
N HIS A 126 -12.73 -6.39 8.58
CA HIS A 126 -13.59 -7.57 8.57
C HIS A 126 -12.94 -8.76 9.30
N MET A 127 -11.66 -9.03 9.07
CA MET A 127 -10.91 -10.07 9.77
C MET A 127 -10.89 -9.82 11.29
N GLY A 128 -10.64 -8.59 11.72
CA GLY A 128 -10.65 -8.21 13.14
C GLY A 128 -12.02 -8.38 13.80
N ILE A 129 -13.08 -7.92 13.12
CA ILE A 129 -14.47 -8.08 13.60
C ILE A 129 -14.83 -9.57 13.69
N GLY A 130 -14.49 -10.36 12.67
CA GLY A 130 -14.72 -11.80 12.67
C GLY A 130 -14.03 -12.51 13.85
N ARG A 131 -12.80 -12.12 14.18
CA ARG A 131 -12.06 -12.63 15.35
C ARG A 131 -12.75 -12.28 16.66
N ALA A 132 -13.18 -11.03 16.82
CA ALA A 132 -13.89 -10.59 18.02
C ALA A 132 -15.22 -11.36 18.18
N MET A 133 -16.00 -11.47 17.11
CA MET A 133 -17.27 -12.21 17.10
C MET A 133 -17.09 -13.71 17.39
N TYR A 134 -16.04 -14.33 16.85
CA TYR A 134 -15.70 -15.72 17.14
C TYR A 134 -15.36 -15.91 18.63
N GLY A 135 -14.62 -14.97 19.24
CA GLY A 135 -14.26 -14.98 20.65
C GLY A 135 -15.47 -14.90 21.60
N ILE A 136 -16.52 -14.17 21.21
CA ILE A 136 -17.80 -14.09 21.96
C ILE A 136 -18.81 -15.17 21.52
N THR A 137 -18.32 -16.25 20.89
CA THR A 137 -19.10 -17.41 20.41
C THR A 137 -20.23 -17.08 19.42
N SER A 138 -20.18 -15.92 18.76
CA SER A 138 -21.10 -15.54 17.67
C SER A 138 -20.58 -16.05 16.33
N TYR A 139 -20.62 -17.37 16.14
CA TYR A 139 -20.00 -18.04 14.99
C TYR A 139 -20.63 -17.67 13.64
N ASP A 140 -21.96 -17.46 13.60
CA ASP A 140 -22.67 -17.06 12.36
C ASP A 140 -22.23 -15.70 11.85
N ASN A 141 -22.07 -14.73 12.75
CA ASN A 141 -21.61 -13.41 12.35
C ASN A 141 -20.11 -13.40 12.08
N ALA A 142 -19.33 -14.16 12.85
CA ALA A 142 -17.91 -14.33 12.56
C ALA A 142 -17.67 -14.87 11.15
N LEU A 143 -18.44 -15.89 10.73
CA LEU A 143 -18.36 -16.47 9.39
C LEU A 143 -18.61 -15.41 8.31
N LYS A 144 -19.67 -14.61 8.43
CA LYS A 144 -19.98 -13.54 7.45
C LYS A 144 -18.83 -12.56 7.28
N HIS A 145 -18.22 -12.13 8.38
CA HIS A 145 -17.09 -11.20 8.34
C HIS A 145 -15.83 -11.87 7.76
N TYR A 146 -15.55 -13.13 8.08
CA TYR A 146 -14.43 -13.86 7.47
C TYR A 146 -14.63 -14.09 5.97
N GLU A 147 -15.83 -14.43 5.51
CA GLU A 147 -16.15 -14.59 4.08
C GLU A 147 -16.04 -13.27 3.31
N ALA A 148 -16.45 -12.14 3.92
CA ALA A 148 -16.24 -10.81 3.34
C ALA A 148 -14.74 -10.48 3.18
N SER A 149 -13.94 -10.71 4.23
CA SER A 149 -12.48 -10.53 4.17
C SER A 149 -11.84 -11.43 3.11
N LEU A 150 -12.25 -12.70 3.04
CA LEU A 150 -11.77 -13.66 2.05
C LEU A 150 -12.06 -13.18 0.62
N THR A 151 -13.28 -12.69 0.38
CA THR A 151 -13.70 -12.21 -0.94
C THR A 151 -12.86 -11.02 -1.40
N ILE A 152 -12.65 -10.02 -0.54
CA ILE A 152 -11.83 -8.85 -0.87
C ILE A 152 -10.37 -9.28 -1.13
N ARG A 153 -9.77 -10.07 -0.23
CA ARG A 153 -8.38 -10.52 -0.38
C ARG A 153 -8.17 -11.36 -1.64
N LYS A 154 -9.13 -12.19 -2.04
CA LYS A 154 -9.06 -12.94 -3.30
C LYS A 154 -9.05 -12.02 -4.52
N ASN A 155 -9.90 -10.99 -4.51
CA ASN A 155 -10.02 -10.05 -5.64
C ASN A 155 -8.77 -9.17 -5.76
N GLU A 156 -8.25 -8.67 -4.64
CA GLU A 156 -7.13 -7.72 -4.65
C GLU A 156 -5.76 -8.43 -4.70
N LEU A 157 -5.55 -9.51 -3.94
CA LEU A 157 -4.24 -10.16 -3.79
C LEU A 157 -4.05 -11.40 -4.68
N GLY A 158 -5.15 -11.98 -5.16
CA GLY A 158 -5.17 -13.25 -5.89
C GLY A 158 -5.25 -14.49 -4.98
N GLU A 159 -5.77 -15.59 -5.54
CA GLU A 159 -6.13 -16.82 -4.81
C GLU A 159 -4.98 -17.45 -4.02
N SER A 160 -3.75 -17.36 -4.52
CA SER A 160 -2.57 -18.02 -3.93
C SER A 160 -1.86 -17.18 -2.87
N HIS A 161 -2.38 -16.00 -2.52
CA HIS A 161 -1.74 -15.13 -1.54
C HIS A 161 -1.89 -15.67 -0.10
N SER A 162 -0.87 -15.55 0.73
CA SER A 162 -0.86 -16.07 2.11
C SER A 162 -2.05 -15.58 2.96
N GLU A 163 -2.39 -14.28 2.87
CA GLU A 163 -3.58 -13.69 3.52
C GLU A 163 -4.93 -14.28 3.06
N VAL A 164 -5.01 -14.82 1.83
CA VAL A 164 -6.18 -15.59 1.37
C VAL A 164 -6.23 -16.93 2.08
N GLY A 165 -5.08 -17.62 2.22
CA GLY A 165 -4.95 -18.83 3.01
C GLY A 165 -5.38 -18.65 4.47
N ILE A 166 -4.93 -17.57 5.12
CA ILE A 166 -5.37 -17.21 6.49
C ILE A 166 -6.90 -17.04 6.56
N SER A 167 -7.49 -16.37 5.57
CA SER A 167 -8.93 -16.15 5.52
C SER A 167 -9.70 -17.45 5.37
N TYR A 168 -9.23 -18.37 4.52
CA TYR A 168 -9.78 -19.72 4.39
C TYR A 168 -9.70 -20.51 5.71
N SER A 169 -8.59 -20.46 6.45
CA SER A 169 -8.48 -21.12 7.76
C SER A 169 -9.52 -20.59 8.75
N ARG A 170 -9.75 -19.28 8.77
CA ARG A 170 -10.72 -18.63 9.67
C ARG A 170 -12.17 -18.99 9.32
N VAL A 171 -12.50 -19.03 8.02
CA VAL A 171 -13.80 -19.53 7.52
C VAL A 171 -13.99 -21.00 7.93
N GLY A 172 -13.00 -21.85 7.71
CA GLY A 172 -13.04 -23.26 8.12
C GLY A 172 -13.26 -23.44 9.62
N ALA A 173 -12.53 -22.69 10.45
CA ALA A 173 -12.70 -22.72 11.89
C ALA A 173 -14.10 -22.28 12.36
N ALA A 174 -14.71 -21.27 11.73
CA ALA A 174 -16.08 -20.87 12.02
C ALA A 174 -17.10 -21.94 11.63
N LEU A 175 -16.98 -22.52 10.43
CA LEU A 175 -17.84 -23.61 9.95
C LEU A 175 -17.75 -24.86 10.82
N CYS A 176 -16.55 -25.19 11.33
CA CYS A 176 -16.36 -26.24 12.33
C CYS A 176 -17.26 -26.04 13.56
N ARG A 177 -17.34 -24.80 14.08
CA ARG A 177 -18.12 -24.49 15.28
C ARG A 177 -19.62 -24.55 15.04
N GLN A 178 -20.05 -24.40 13.79
CA GLN A 178 -21.44 -24.56 13.36
C GLN A 178 -21.80 -26.02 13.04
N GLY A 179 -20.84 -26.94 13.02
CA GLY A 179 -21.06 -28.34 12.64
C GLY A 179 -21.07 -28.60 11.13
N GLU A 180 -20.74 -27.61 10.31
CA GLU A 180 -20.66 -27.74 8.84
C GLU A 180 -19.33 -28.38 8.39
N MET A 181 -19.13 -29.64 8.80
CA MET A 181 -17.85 -30.34 8.68
C MET A 181 -17.32 -30.40 7.24
N ARG A 182 -18.18 -30.69 6.26
CA ARG A 182 -17.76 -30.82 4.85
C ARG A 182 -17.21 -29.50 4.28
N ARG A 183 -17.93 -28.39 4.49
CA ARG A 183 -17.47 -27.06 4.04
C ARG A 183 -16.26 -26.61 4.81
N SER A 184 -16.17 -26.94 6.10
CA SER A 184 -14.98 -26.65 6.88
C SER A 184 -13.74 -27.34 6.31
N LEU A 185 -13.82 -28.63 6.02
CA LEU A 185 -12.69 -29.40 5.48
C LEU A 185 -12.24 -28.85 4.13
N ASP A 186 -13.17 -28.46 3.24
CA ASP A 186 -12.84 -27.82 1.96
C ASP A 186 -12.04 -26.52 2.16
N ASN A 187 -12.51 -25.64 3.06
CA ASN A 187 -11.83 -24.38 3.33
C ASN A 187 -10.45 -24.58 3.98
N LEU A 188 -10.34 -25.49 4.96
CA LEU A 188 -9.06 -25.80 5.60
C LEU A 188 -8.06 -26.41 4.63
N ASN A 189 -8.49 -27.31 3.73
CA ASN A 189 -7.63 -27.88 2.70
C ASN A 189 -7.10 -26.81 1.73
N ARG A 190 -7.94 -25.85 1.32
CA ARG A 190 -7.49 -24.72 0.50
C ARG A 190 -6.48 -23.85 1.24
N ALA A 191 -6.73 -23.58 2.53
CA ALA A 191 -5.82 -22.82 3.36
C ALA A 191 -4.44 -23.48 3.46
N THR A 192 -4.41 -24.78 3.78
CA THR A 192 -3.18 -25.56 3.86
C THR A 192 -2.42 -25.55 2.54
N LYS A 193 -3.08 -25.78 1.41
CA LYS A 193 -2.45 -25.75 0.09
C LYS A 193 -1.74 -24.41 -0.20
N ILE A 194 -2.35 -23.30 0.20
CA ILE A 194 -1.77 -21.96 0.03
C ILE A 194 -0.62 -21.74 1.03
N GLN A 195 -0.82 -22.11 2.30
CA GLN A 195 0.17 -21.91 3.36
C GLN A 195 1.44 -22.75 3.13
N GLU A 196 1.31 -24.00 2.68
CA GLU A 196 2.44 -24.86 2.30
C GLU A 196 3.28 -24.27 1.16
N GLN A 197 2.67 -23.49 0.26
CA GLN A 197 3.35 -22.84 -0.86
C GLN A 197 3.98 -21.49 -0.49
N THR A 198 3.51 -20.85 0.57
CA THR A 198 3.83 -19.43 0.87
C THR A 198 4.56 -19.23 2.19
N LEU A 199 4.50 -20.19 3.11
CA LEU A 199 5.12 -20.11 4.44
C LEU A 199 6.21 -21.17 4.62
N PRO A 200 7.27 -20.87 5.39
CA PRO A 200 8.19 -21.90 5.85
C PRO A 200 7.45 -22.98 6.64
N SER A 201 7.91 -24.23 6.54
CA SER A 201 7.27 -25.43 7.11
C SER A 201 7.01 -25.37 8.63
N ASN A 202 7.64 -24.43 9.34
CA ASN A 202 7.56 -24.26 10.79
C ASN A 202 6.71 -23.04 11.23
N SER A 203 5.86 -22.48 10.36
CA SER A 203 5.00 -21.35 10.74
C SER A 203 3.88 -21.77 11.71
N LEU A 204 3.62 -20.93 12.71
CA LEU A 204 2.59 -21.16 13.72
C LEU A 204 1.19 -21.24 13.08
N GLU A 205 0.97 -20.47 12.01
CA GLU A 205 -0.28 -20.46 11.25
C GLU A 205 -0.56 -21.79 10.54
N LEU A 206 0.49 -22.42 10.00
CA LEU A 206 0.39 -23.74 9.37
C LEU A 206 0.10 -24.82 10.43
N ALA A 207 0.74 -24.73 11.60
CA ALA A 207 0.49 -25.65 12.71
C ALA A 207 -0.96 -25.54 13.26
N GLU A 208 -1.52 -24.34 13.40
CA GLU A 208 -2.93 -24.14 13.80
C GLU A 208 -3.91 -24.76 12.78
N THR A 209 -3.61 -24.62 11.49
CA THR A 209 -4.45 -25.15 10.41
C THR A 209 -4.40 -26.69 10.39
N TYR A 210 -3.20 -27.29 10.51
CA TYR A 210 -3.07 -28.75 10.60
C TYR A 210 -3.71 -29.33 11.87
N ASN A 211 -3.55 -28.70 13.04
CA ASN A 211 -4.17 -29.16 14.27
C ASN A 211 -5.71 -29.20 14.15
N THR A 212 -6.27 -28.21 13.45
CA THR A 212 -7.71 -28.18 13.16
C THR A 212 -8.11 -29.27 12.17
N LEU A 213 -7.33 -29.51 11.12
CA LEU A 213 -7.58 -30.57 10.14
C LEU A 213 -7.51 -31.97 10.75
N ASP A 214 -6.47 -32.28 11.52
CA ASP A 214 -6.26 -33.62 12.10
C ASP A 214 -7.39 -33.98 13.09
N PHE A 215 -7.76 -33.05 13.96
CA PHE A 215 -8.89 -33.24 14.88
C PHE A 215 -10.20 -33.54 14.13
N ARG A 216 -10.45 -32.88 12.99
CA ARG A 216 -11.68 -33.06 12.21
C ARG A 216 -11.66 -34.30 11.35
N GLY A 217 -10.52 -34.65 10.75
CA GLY A 217 -10.34 -35.90 10.03
C GLY A 217 -10.56 -37.11 10.93
N GLN A 218 -10.09 -37.05 12.18
CA GLN A 218 -10.36 -38.08 13.18
C GLN A 218 -11.85 -38.16 13.53
N GLN A 219 -12.52 -37.03 13.76
CA GLN A 219 -13.97 -37.01 14.02
C GLN A 219 -14.80 -37.56 12.85
N GLN A 220 -14.45 -37.20 11.60
CA GLN A 220 -15.13 -37.70 10.41
C GLN A 220 -15.01 -39.22 10.27
N ARG A 221 -13.79 -39.77 10.45
CA ARG A 221 -13.54 -41.22 10.40
C ARG A 221 -14.32 -41.99 11.48
N ILE A 222 -14.45 -41.41 12.68
CA ILE A 222 -15.26 -42.00 13.75
C ILE A 222 -16.74 -42.02 13.36
N VAL A 223 -17.27 -40.94 12.79
CA VAL A 223 -18.67 -40.87 12.33
C VAL A 223 -18.93 -41.86 11.20
N GLU A 224 -18.07 -41.95 10.20
CA GLU A 224 -18.18 -42.93 9.10
C GLU A 224 -18.12 -44.38 9.60
N SER A 225 -17.24 -44.65 10.57
CA SER A 225 -17.14 -45.97 11.21
C SER A 225 -18.42 -46.33 11.98
N LEU A 226 -19.00 -45.38 12.71
CA LEU A 226 -20.24 -45.58 13.45
C LEU A 226 -21.45 -45.76 12.52
N LEU A 227 -21.54 -45.01 11.43
CA LEU A 227 -22.58 -45.21 10.40
C LEU A 227 -22.47 -46.60 9.76
N GLY A 228 -21.25 -47.03 9.39
CA GLY A 228 -21.04 -48.38 8.85
C GLY A 228 -21.43 -49.50 9.82
N ILE A 229 -21.18 -49.32 11.13
CA ILE A 229 -21.63 -50.26 12.17
C ILE A 229 -23.15 -50.27 12.29
N CYS A 230 -23.83 -49.12 12.20
CA CYS A 230 -25.28 -49.04 12.22
C CYS A 230 -25.93 -49.69 10.99
N GLU A 231 -25.38 -49.48 9.80
CA GLU A 231 -25.86 -50.10 8.56
C GLU A 231 -25.71 -51.62 8.61
N LEU A 232 -24.56 -52.14 9.08
CA LEU A 232 -24.36 -53.57 9.33
C LEU A 232 -25.34 -54.11 10.39
N GLY A 233 -25.57 -53.35 11.46
CA GLY A 233 -26.51 -53.72 12.51
C GLY A 233 -27.97 -53.80 12.05
N ASN A 234 -28.36 -52.99 11.06
CA ASN A 234 -29.68 -53.07 10.43
C ASN A 234 -29.76 -54.25 9.45
N LEU A 235 -28.70 -54.53 8.70
CA LEU A 235 -28.63 -55.67 7.78
C LEU A 235 -28.71 -57.03 8.48
N ILE A 236 -28.22 -57.12 9.74
CA ILE A 236 -28.29 -58.34 10.56
C ILE A 236 -29.67 -58.53 11.20
N ARG A 237 -30.53 -57.49 11.22
CA ARG A 237 -31.87 -57.52 11.82
C ARG A 237 -33.00 -57.84 10.83
N GLU A 238 -32.69 -57.90 9.53
CA GLU A 238 -33.58 -58.40 8.46
C GLU A 238 -33.36 -59.91 8.23
#